data_AF-A0A3G8JN90-F1
#
_entry.id   AF-A0A3G8JN90-F1
#
_cell.length_a   1.000
_cell.length_b   1.000
_cell.length_c   1.000
_cell.angle_alpha   90.00
_cell.angle_beta   90.00
_cell.angle_gamma   90.00
#
_symmetry.space_group_name_H-M   'P 1'
#
loop_
_entity.id
_entity.type
_entity.pdbx_description
1 polymer ?
#
loop_
_entity_poly.entity_id
_entity_poly.type
_entity_poly.pdbx_seq_one_letter_code
_entity_poly.pdbx_strand_id
1 'polypeptide(L)'
;MRLPVRWALAIGVSSVIVVQSIAGSVAAGQPAVSRIENPVASSSPVTDVVASVVSIRAPLPASAKAHPAACDRLSYLRYRSVDGPMRSADADRVLVAQPGIFEGAGAFESVARNTVAAAAARGQHIEFWALDRRSNCLEDHTGTRAALDAQNLDIASDYYFHGASVNGRRFAGYADGAATAWLGDVGLEQTLRDEYDVLRHEFPDQATRKRKVLCGGHSLGGFITGYFANWDFDGNRATTDDAGFNQCSGYFALDTVIKAGGPNPIRGVASPEIPPALAASLAAASGALTDVYPVLRLPAVINPETTNLLAIAGLAARLRPDGVNDLVSRLPRNANIDATLRVLLSKDPVMAATGSPSIRDLYATNEAVVGALLDDNSQPLGFLQASVGFIKRGPVQDKSFPVPNDVVAAAPALGGVFGPDRKAAPAVYGNPKVVYSWADYDEVTPNAYTDPSEEVTSISQLARSLCEPPLDFTEWYFPTAINTDLVQETAPAIAAHYLYRDGVRRNPVLTLQGGGGLDLGSSDNPTDVPVKLHGYNHIDVLTAAQRQNDGRPEQVSTRLAAFATR
;
A
#
# COMPACT_ATOMS: atom_id res chain seq x y z
N MET A 1 -34.25 -15.08 -64.49
CA MET A 1 -34.15 -14.67 -65.91
C MET A 1 -34.35 -13.15 -65.97
N ARG A 2 -33.31 -12.42 -66.37
CA ARG A 2 -33.27 -11.02 -66.87
C ARG A 2 -33.85 -9.87 -66.02
N LEU A 3 -32.94 -8.98 -65.59
CA LEU A 3 -33.14 -7.54 -65.34
C LEU A 3 -33.67 -6.82 -66.60
N PRO A 4 -34.35 -5.66 -66.46
CA PRO A 4 -33.62 -4.39 -66.64
C PRO A 4 -34.05 -3.18 -65.78
N VAL A 5 -33.06 -2.31 -65.66
CA VAL A 5 -32.98 -0.90 -65.23
C VAL A 5 -34.06 0.03 -65.80
N ARG A 6 -34.54 1.00 -64.99
CA ARG A 6 -34.78 2.39 -65.43
C ARG A 6 -34.58 3.40 -64.28
N TRP A 7 -33.81 4.43 -64.60
CA TRP A 7 -33.57 5.67 -63.85
C TRP A 7 -34.76 6.63 -63.97
N ALA A 8 -35.03 7.41 -62.92
CA ALA A 8 -35.66 8.73 -63.02
C ALA A 8 -35.17 9.64 -61.88
N LEU A 9 -34.65 10.80 -62.27
CA LEU A 9 -34.21 11.93 -61.46
C LEU A 9 -35.32 12.43 -60.51
N ALA A 10 -34.94 12.78 -59.28
CA ALA A 10 -35.69 13.73 -58.45
C ALA A 10 -34.72 14.82 -57.95
N ILE A 11 -35.04 16.06 -58.32
CA ILE A 11 -34.36 17.29 -57.95
C ILE A 11 -34.68 17.59 -56.48
N GLY A 12 -33.67 17.54 -55.61
CA GLY A 12 -33.78 17.94 -54.20
C GLY A 12 -33.47 19.42 -54.02
N VAL A 13 -34.45 20.18 -53.54
CA VAL A 13 -34.31 21.60 -53.16
C VAL A 13 -33.52 21.69 -51.86
N SER A 14 -32.30 22.24 -51.93
CA SER A 14 -31.46 22.56 -50.78
C SER A 14 -32.06 23.73 -49.98
N SER A 15 -32.46 23.46 -48.74
CA SER A 15 -32.77 24.51 -47.76
C SER A 15 -31.56 24.73 -46.86
N VAL A 16 -30.87 25.86 -47.05
CA VAL A 16 -29.79 26.32 -46.19
C VAL A 16 -30.42 26.88 -44.91
N ILE A 17 -30.32 26.15 -43.81
CA ILE A 17 -30.63 26.68 -42.47
C ILE A 17 -29.34 27.30 -41.93
N VAL A 18 -29.30 28.63 -41.90
CA VAL A 18 -28.31 29.40 -41.15
C VAL A 18 -28.69 29.29 -39.67
N VAL A 19 -28.00 28.44 -38.91
CA VAL A 19 -28.09 28.44 -37.44
C VAL A 19 -27.14 29.50 -36.92
N GLN A 20 -27.68 30.63 -36.48
CA GLN A 20 -26.94 31.62 -35.70
C GLN A 20 -26.57 31.01 -34.34
N SER A 21 -25.28 31.01 -34.03
CA SER A 21 -24.72 30.67 -32.73
C SER A 21 -25.06 31.76 -31.72
N ILE A 22 -26.12 31.53 -30.93
CA ILE A 22 -26.35 32.29 -29.71
C ILE A 22 -25.35 31.75 -28.69
N ALA A 23 -24.32 32.54 -28.38
CA ALA A 23 -23.44 32.30 -27.25
C ALA A 23 -24.27 32.36 -25.96
N GLY A 24 -24.75 31.19 -25.52
CA GLY A 24 -25.33 31.01 -24.20
C GLY A 24 -24.24 31.21 -23.16
N SER A 25 -24.44 32.20 -22.31
CA SER A 25 -23.73 32.38 -21.05
C SER A 25 -23.60 31.04 -20.33
N VAL A 26 -22.35 30.65 -20.04
CA VAL A 26 -22.02 29.51 -19.21
C VAL A 26 -22.75 29.71 -17.88
N ALA A 27 -23.77 28.89 -17.65
CA ALA A 27 -24.45 28.81 -16.38
C ALA A 27 -23.39 28.57 -15.29
N ALA A 28 -23.46 29.36 -14.22
CA ALA A 28 -22.66 29.18 -13.02
C ALA A 28 -22.67 27.70 -12.63
N GLY A 29 -21.48 27.09 -12.60
CA GLY A 29 -21.31 25.66 -12.40
C GLY A 29 -22.00 25.20 -11.13
N GLN A 30 -22.67 24.06 -11.20
CA GLN A 30 -23.06 23.32 -10.01
C GLN A 30 -21.82 23.18 -9.10
N PRO A 31 -21.94 23.37 -7.78
CA PRO A 31 -20.81 23.20 -6.88
C PRO A 31 -20.24 21.80 -7.11
N ALA A 32 -18.94 21.74 -7.42
CA ALA A 32 -18.26 20.47 -7.62
C ALA A 32 -18.52 19.57 -6.41
N VAL A 33 -18.97 18.33 -6.65
CA VAL A 33 -19.33 17.38 -5.58
C VAL A 33 -18.12 17.21 -4.66
N SER A 34 -18.28 17.64 -3.41
CA SER A 34 -17.18 17.72 -2.44
C SER A 34 -16.73 16.36 -1.96
N ARG A 35 -17.64 15.37 -1.93
CA ARG A 35 -17.41 13.99 -1.46
C ARG A 35 -18.12 12.99 -2.37
N ILE A 36 -17.40 11.96 -2.79
CA ILE A 36 -17.90 10.84 -3.61
C ILE A 36 -17.59 9.56 -2.84
N GLU A 37 -18.54 8.63 -2.80
CA GLU A 37 -18.35 7.32 -2.18
C GLU A 37 -18.84 6.24 -3.15
N ASN A 38 -17.95 5.34 -3.54
CA ASN A 38 -18.26 4.25 -4.47
C ASN A 38 -18.04 2.90 -3.76
N PRO A 39 -19.02 1.98 -3.79
CA PRO A 39 -18.84 0.66 -3.20
C PRO A 39 -17.72 -0.11 -3.90
N VAL A 40 -17.01 -0.93 -3.14
CA VAL A 40 -15.97 -1.84 -3.63
C VAL A 40 -16.52 -3.26 -3.65
N ALA A 41 -16.54 -3.87 -4.83
CA ALA A 41 -16.79 -5.31 -4.95
C ALA A 41 -15.57 -6.06 -4.40
N SER A 42 -15.81 -7.12 -3.63
CA SER A 42 -14.75 -7.92 -3.03
C SER A 42 -15.22 -9.35 -2.92
N SER A 43 -14.30 -10.28 -3.12
CA SER A 43 -14.51 -11.71 -2.91
C SER A 43 -14.04 -12.19 -1.54
N SER A 44 -13.82 -11.27 -0.59
CA SER A 44 -13.39 -11.60 0.77
C SER A 44 -14.30 -12.67 1.41
N PRO A 45 -13.73 -13.63 2.15
CA PRO A 45 -14.54 -14.53 2.97
C PRO A 45 -15.25 -13.80 4.13
N VAL A 46 -14.80 -12.60 4.51
CA VAL A 46 -15.41 -11.75 5.54
C VAL A 46 -16.52 -10.90 4.91
N THR A 47 -17.71 -11.49 4.82
CA THR A 47 -18.87 -10.96 4.07
C THR A 47 -19.80 -10.05 4.88
N ASP A 48 -19.65 -10.02 6.20
CA ASP A 48 -20.34 -9.12 7.13
C ASP A 48 -19.73 -7.70 7.18
N VAL A 49 -18.71 -7.45 6.34
CA VAL A 49 -18.06 -6.15 6.17
C VAL A 49 -18.15 -5.69 4.72
N VAL A 50 -18.58 -4.44 4.54
CA VAL A 50 -18.61 -3.77 3.23
C VAL A 50 -17.50 -2.73 3.14
N ALA A 51 -16.99 -2.54 1.93
CA ALA A 51 -15.94 -1.58 1.62
C ALA A 51 -16.43 -0.56 0.59
N SER A 52 -15.89 0.65 0.67
CA SER A 52 -16.11 1.72 -0.33
C SER A 52 -14.87 2.60 -0.46
N VAL A 53 -14.60 3.11 -1.65
CA VAL A 53 -13.67 4.23 -1.82
C VAL A 53 -14.42 5.51 -1.56
N VAL A 54 -13.97 6.26 -0.56
CA VAL A 54 -14.41 7.64 -0.35
C VAL A 54 -13.35 8.55 -0.97
N SER A 55 -13.79 9.57 -1.69
CA SER A 55 -12.92 10.59 -2.28
C SER A 55 -13.49 11.97 -1.98
N ILE A 56 -12.66 12.87 -1.47
CA ILE A 56 -13.01 14.25 -1.14
C ILE A 56 -12.19 15.23 -1.98
N ARG A 57 -12.79 16.38 -2.33
CA ARG A 57 -12.06 17.47 -2.99
C ARG A 57 -11.27 18.26 -1.95
N ALA A 58 -9.95 18.21 -2.04
CA ALA A 58 -9.01 18.95 -1.20
C ALA A 58 -7.82 19.41 -2.07
N PRO A 59 -7.98 20.55 -2.77
CA PRO A 59 -6.98 21.04 -3.70
C PRO A 59 -5.66 21.35 -3.02
N LEU A 60 -4.55 21.15 -3.74
CA LEU A 60 -3.25 21.60 -3.28
C LEU A 60 -3.20 23.14 -3.14
N PRO A 61 -2.30 23.69 -2.30
CA PRO A 61 -2.12 25.13 -2.20
C PRO A 61 -1.80 25.77 -3.56
N ALA A 62 -2.14 27.04 -3.75
CA ALA A 62 -1.87 27.76 -5.00
C ALA A 62 -0.38 27.87 -5.35
N SER A 63 0.52 27.64 -4.38
CA SER A 63 1.96 27.58 -4.57
C SER A 63 2.46 26.25 -5.12
N ALA A 64 1.65 25.19 -5.12
CA ALA A 64 2.05 23.89 -5.63
C ALA A 64 2.34 23.95 -7.13
N LYS A 65 3.37 23.21 -7.55
CA LYS A 65 3.71 23.04 -8.97
C LYS A 65 2.52 22.46 -9.76
N ALA A 66 2.54 22.64 -11.08
CA ALA A 66 1.49 22.13 -11.97
C ALA A 66 1.32 20.60 -11.82
N HIS A 67 0.09 20.16 -11.64
CA HIS A 67 -0.27 18.77 -11.38
C HIS A 67 -1.62 18.41 -12.02
N PRO A 68 -1.93 17.12 -12.22
CA PRO A 68 -3.23 16.70 -12.73
C PRO A 68 -4.39 17.06 -11.78
N ALA A 69 -5.53 17.49 -12.32
CA ALA A 69 -6.71 17.83 -11.52
C ALA A 69 -7.26 16.66 -10.67
N ALA A 70 -6.95 15.41 -11.04
CA ALA A 70 -7.28 14.23 -10.23
C ALA A 70 -6.57 14.25 -8.86
N CYS A 71 -5.41 14.91 -8.78
CA CYS A 71 -4.57 15.00 -7.58
C CYS A 71 -5.00 16.11 -6.61
N ASP A 72 -6.04 16.88 -6.95
CA ASP A 72 -6.76 17.79 -6.03
C ASP A 72 -7.81 17.06 -5.18
N ARG A 73 -7.73 15.74 -5.13
CA ARG A 73 -8.62 14.89 -4.36
C ARG A 73 -7.82 13.98 -3.44
N LEU A 74 -8.38 13.76 -2.27
CA LEU A 74 -7.89 12.78 -1.30
C LEU A 74 -8.85 11.61 -1.29
N SER A 75 -8.31 10.39 -1.17
CA SER A 75 -9.10 9.17 -1.16
C SER A 75 -8.74 8.31 0.04
N TYR A 76 -9.67 7.46 0.44
CA TYR A 76 -9.42 6.41 1.43
C TYR A 76 -10.37 5.24 1.21
N LEU A 77 -9.93 4.03 1.59
CA LEU A 77 -10.80 2.87 1.67
C LEU A 77 -11.49 2.87 3.03
N ARG A 78 -12.82 2.86 3.01
CA ARG A 78 -13.68 2.80 4.19
C ARG A 78 -14.25 1.40 4.34
N TYR A 79 -14.07 0.81 5.51
CA TYR A 79 -14.64 -0.48 5.89
C TYR A 79 -15.60 -0.31 7.05
N ARG A 80 -16.80 -0.90 6.94
CA ARG A 80 -17.82 -0.90 8.00
C ARG A 80 -18.62 -2.19 7.98
N SER A 81 -19.18 -2.56 9.12
CA SER A 81 -20.10 -3.70 9.20
C SER A 81 -21.35 -3.43 8.34
N VAL A 82 -21.90 -4.49 7.73
CA VAL A 82 -23.17 -4.43 6.99
C VAL A 82 -24.30 -3.88 7.86
N ASP A 83 -24.37 -4.33 9.11
CA ASP A 83 -25.38 -3.92 10.10
C ASP A 83 -24.98 -2.63 10.85
N GLY A 84 -23.79 -2.10 10.57
CA GLY A 84 -23.31 -0.85 11.14
C GLY A 84 -23.97 0.39 10.51
N PRO A 85 -23.82 1.56 11.13
CA PRO A 85 -24.41 2.79 10.63
C PRO A 85 -23.83 3.19 9.27
N MET A 86 -24.65 3.85 8.46
CA MET A 86 -24.23 4.37 7.14
C MET A 86 -23.35 5.61 7.22
N ARG A 87 -23.49 6.40 8.30
CA ARG A 87 -22.73 7.64 8.51
C ARG A 87 -21.62 7.39 9.51
N SER A 88 -20.41 7.83 9.17
CA SER A 88 -19.23 7.70 10.03
C SER A 88 -19.39 8.41 11.37
N ALA A 89 -20.16 9.50 11.40
CA ALA A 89 -20.53 10.22 12.62
C ALA A 89 -21.28 9.36 13.64
N ASP A 90 -21.99 8.32 13.18
CA ASP A 90 -22.79 7.44 14.04
C ASP A 90 -22.02 6.17 14.46
N ALA A 91 -20.87 5.88 13.85
CA ALA A 91 -20.01 4.75 14.25
C ALA A 91 -19.43 4.95 15.67
N ASP A 92 -19.21 3.86 16.40
CA ASP A 92 -18.71 3.92 17.78
C ASP A 92 -17.29 4.51 17.85
N ARG A 93 -16.45 4.13 16.88
CA ARG A 93 -15.10 4.65 16.64
C ARG A 93 -14.73 4.55 15.17
N VAL A 94 -13.70 5.28 14.79
CA VAL A 94 -13.06 5.17 13.47
C VAL A 94 -11.55 5.01 13.67
N LEU A 95 -10.98 3.91 13.16
CA LEU A 95 -9.54 3.75 13.04
C LEU A 95 -9.09 4.35 11.70
N VAL A 96 -8.09 5.21 11.71
CA VAL A 96 -7.54 5.86 10.52
C VAL A 96 -6.07 5.47 10.41
N ALA A 97 -5.73 4.80 9.32
CA ALA A 97 -4.42 4.19 9.11
C ALA A 97 -3.65 4.88 7.99
N GLN A 98 -2.43 5.31 8.32
CA GLN A 98 -1.40 5.74 7.39
C GLN A 98 -0.66 4.52 6.83
N PRO A 99 -0.48 4.42 5.51
CA PRO A 99 0.31 3.36 4.91
C PRO A 99 1.81 3.53 5.15
N GLY A 100 2.52 2.40 5.05
CA GLY A 100 3.96 2.28 5.08
C GLY A 100 4.66 2.86 3.85
N ILE A 101 5.95 2.51 3.71
CA ILE A 101 6.74 2.90 2.55
C ILE A 101 6.36 2.04 1.34
N PHE A 102 6.08 2.67 0.19
CA PHE A 102 5.62 1.99 -1.03
C PHE A 102 4.32 1.18 -0.87
N GLU A 103 3.56 1.40 0.20
CA GLU A 103 2.33 0.69 0.52
C GLU A 103 1.14 1.59 0.24
N GLY A 104 0.09 1.05 -0.36
CA GLY A 104 -1.16 1.76 -0.62
C GLY A 104 -2.30 1.29 0.29
N ALA A 105 -3.43 1.98 0.20
CA ALA A 105 -4.60 1.72 1.04
C ALA A 105 -5.14 0.27 0.92
N GLY A 106 -4.95 -0.38 -0.23
CA GLY A 106 -5.39 -1.75 -0.49
C GLY A 106 -4.72 -2.80 0.40
N ALA A 107 -3.52 -2.52 0.93
CA ALA A 107 -2.79 -3.43 1.80
C ALA A 107 -3.51 -3.70 3.13
N PHE A 108 -4.30 -2.75 3.61
CA PHE A 108 -5.04 -2.86 4.86
C PHE A 108 -6.31 -3.71 4.76
N GLU A 109 -6.65 -4.25 3.58
CA GLU A 109 -7.96 -4.85 3.38
C GLU A 109 -8.28 -5.99 4.35
N SER A 110 -7.35 -6.93 4.58
CA SER A 110 -7.57 -8.06 5.47
C SER A 110 -7.70 -7.60 6.93
N VAL A 111 -6.74 -6.83 7.46
CA VAL A 111 -6.80 -6.31 8.84
C VAL A 111 -8.02 -5.42 9.07
N ALA A 112 -8.42 -4.58 8.10
CA ALA A 112 -9.58 -3.72 8.22
C ALA A 112 -10.87 -4.53 8.33
N ARG A 113 -11.07 -5.51 7.42
CA ARG A 113 -12.23 -6.40 7.45
C ARG A 113 -12.28 -7.23 8.73
N ASN A 114 -11.17 -7.86 9.10
CA ASN A 114 -11.07 -8.67 10.31
C ASN A 114 -11.34 -7.83 11.57
N THR A 115 -10.83 -6.59 11.64
CA THR A 115 -11.02 -5.68 12.78
C THR A 115 -12.47 -5.27 12.93
N VAL A 116 -13.11 -4.86 11.84
CA VAL A 116 -14.52 -4.45 11.83
C VAL A 116 -15.43 -5.64 12.18
N ALA A 117 -15.18 -6.82 11.60
CA ALA A 117 -15.94 -8.03 11.92
C ALA A 117 -15.78 -8.44 13.40
N ALA A 118 -14.56 -8.38 13.94
CA ALA A 118 -14.28 -8.71 15.33
C ALA A 118 -14.99 -7.76 16.33
N ALA A 119 -15.12 -6.48 15.99
CA ALA A 119 -15.89 -5.52 16.79
C ALA A 119 -17.40 -5.77 16.66
N ALA A 120 -17.91 -6.01 15.45
CA ALA A 120 -19.32 -6.27 15.19
C ALA A 120 -19.81 -7.52 15.93
N ALA A 121 -19.00 -8.58 16.00
CA ALA A 121 -19.27 -9.79 16.78
C ALA A 121 -19.46 -9.52 18.29
N ARG A 122 -19.04 -8.35 18.79
CA ARG A 122 -19.23 -7.90 20.18
C ARG A 122 -20.33 -6.84 20.32
N GLY A 123 -21.11 -6.60 19.26
CA GLY A 123 -22.18 -5.60 19.24
C GLY A 123 -21.68 -4.16 19.12
N GLN A 124 -20.48 -3.95 18.59
CA GLN A 124 -19.89 -2.62 18.39
C GLN A 124 -19.64 -2.36 16.91
N HIS A 125 -20.00 -1.19 16.43
CA HIS A 125 -19.94 -0.81 15.03
C HIS A 125 -18.88 0.27 14.83
N ILE A 126 -17.63 -0.18 14.65
CA ILE A 126 -16.50 0.67 14.30
C ILE A 126 -16.34 0.75 12.78
N GLU A 127 -15.57 1.74 12.33
CA GLU A 127 -15.03 1.79 10.96
C GLU A 127 -13.51 1.70 10.97
N PHE A 128 -12.96 1.24 9.86
CA PHE A 128 -11.54 1.30 9.56
C PHE A 128 -11.35 2.05 8.25
N TRP A 129 -10.48 3.07 8.25
CA TRP A 129 -10.13 3.87 7.10
C TRP A 129 -8.66 3.70 6.78
N ALA A 130 -8.35 3.18 5.60
CA ALA A 130 -6.98 3.14 5.09
C ALA A 130 -6.79 4.33 4.14
N LEU A 131 -5.93 5.26 4.51
CA LEU A 131 -5.68 6.47 3.73
C LEU A 131 -4.90 6.13 2.45
N ASP A 132 -5.28 6.76 1.36
CA ASP A 132 -4.55 6.69 0.09
C ASP A 132 -3.65 7.91 -0.04
N ARG A 133 -2.40 7.69 -0.44
CA ARG A 133 -1.46 8.80 -0.60
C ARG A 133 -1.86 9.61 -1.82
N ARG A 134 -1.79 10.94 -1.70
CA ARG A 134 -2.17 11.87 -2.79
C ARG A 134 -1.51 11.55 -4.12
N SER A 135 -0.26 11.06 -4.10
CA SER A 135 0.49 10.67 -5.30
C SER A 135 -0.17 9.57 -6.14
N ASN A 136 -1.01 8.74 -5.53
CA ASN A 136 -1.63 7.58 -6.17
C ASN A 136 -2.71 8.01 -7.18
N CYS A 137 -3.09 9.30 -7.19
CA CYS A 137 -3.86 9.92 -8.28
C CYS A 137 -3.23 9.76 -9.68
N LEU A 138 -1.93 9.46 -9.76
CA LEU A 138 -1.18 9.24 -11.00
C LEU A 138 -1.31 7.80 -11.54
N GLU A 139 -1.82 6.88 -10.74
CA GLU A 139 -1.84 5.45 -11.06
C GLU A 139 -2.98 5.10 -12.02
N ASP A 140 -2.70 4.17 -12.95
CA ASP A 140 -3.67 3.74 -13.96
C ASP A 140 -4.06 2.28 -13.74
N HIS A 141 -5.07 2.04 -12.90
CA HIS A 141 -5.62 0.70 -12.66
C HIS A 141 -6.61 0.23 -13.74
N THR A 142 -6.68 0.87 -14.92
CA THR A 142 -7.66 0.53 -15.97
C THR A 142 -7.53 -0.92 -16.45
N GLY A 143 -6.30 -1.38 -16.71
CA GLY A 143 -6.05 -2.75 -17.17
C GLY A 143 -6.43 -3.80 -16.14
N THR A 144 -5.98 -3.64 -14.90
CA THR A 144 -6.23 -4.60 -13.80
C THR A 144 -7.72 -4.69 -13.47
N ARG A 145 -8.44 -3.56 -13.37
CA ARG A 145 -9.89 -3.55 -13.10
C ARG A 145 -10.69 -4.21 -14.21
N ALA A 146 -10.38 -3.89 -15.47
CA ALA A 146 -11.09 -4.51 -16.60
C ALA A 146 -10.81 -6.02 -16.70
N ALA A 147 -9.59 -6.44 -16.37
CA ALA A 147 -9.24 -7.86 -16.30
C ALA A 147 -9.98 -8.60 -15.18
N LEU A 148 -10.18 -7.97 -14.01
CA LEU A 148 -11.02 -8.50 -12.94
C LEU A 148 -12.49 -8.62 -13.37
N ASP A 149 -13.07 -7.55 -13.93
CA ASP A 149 -14.47 -7.55 -14.35
C ASP A 149 -14.76 -8.62 -15.40
N ALA A 150 -13.82 -8.83 -16.33
CA ALA A 150 -13.93 -9.83 -17.39
C ALA A 150 -13.41 -11.22 -17.01
N GLN A 151 -12.82 -11.38 -15.82
CA GLN A 151 -12.13 -12.59 -15.37
C GLN A 151 -11.07 -13.07 -16.39
N ASN A 152 -10.30 -12.14 -16.96
CA ASN A 152 -9.33 -12.42 -18.03
C ASN A 152 -8.03 -11.64 -17.86
N LEU A 153 -6.96 -12.35 -17.48
CA LEU A 153 -5.61 -11.81 -17.30
C LEU A 153 -5.05 -11.15 -18.58
N ASP A 154 -5.42 -11.63 -19.77
CA ASP A 154 -4.88 -11.12 -21.03
C ASP A 154 -5.21 -9.63 -21.22
N ILE A 155 -6.34 -9.17 -20.69
CA ILE A 155 -6.72 -7.75 -20.77
C ILE A 155 -5.69 -6.86 -20.06
N ALA A 156 -5.23 -7.27 -18.87
CA ALA A 156 -4.23 -6.51 -18.13
C ALA A 156 -2.87 -6.58 -18.83
N SER A 157 -2.40 -7.77 -19.22
CA SER A 157 -1.11 -7.90 -19.91
C SER A 157 -1.09 -7.16 -21.24
N ASP A 158 -2.16 -7.24 -22.02
CA ASP A 158 -2.22 -6.56 -23.31
C ASP A 158 -2.28 -5.04 -23.15
N TYR A 159 -3.01 -4.54 -22.14
CA TYR A 159 -3.09 -3.11 -21.83
C TYR A 159 -1.75 -2.54 -21.39
N TYR A 160 -1.09 -3.17 -20.40
CA TYR A 160 0.14 -2.64 -19.81
C TYR A 160 1.39 -2.95 -20.64
N PHE A 161 1.45 -4.10 -21.31
CA PHE A 161 2.69 -4.58 -21.95
C PHE A 161 2.66 -4.54 -23.48
N HIS A 162 1.48 -4.57 -24.10
CA HIS A 162 1.33 -4.66 -25.56
C HIS A 162 0.58 -3.47 -26.19
N GLY A 163 0.19 -2.49 -25.36
CA GLY A 163 -0.42 -1.24 -25.81
C GLY A 163 -1.84 -1.39 -26.36
N ALA A 164 -2.56 -2.45 -25.95
CA ALA A 164 -3.98 -2.59 -26.26
C ALA A 164 -4.81 -1.49 -25.60
N SER A 165 -6.04 -1.29 -26.08
CA SER A 165 -6.98 -0.34 -25.49
C SER A 165 -8.05 -1.04 -24.67
N VAL A 166 -8.44 -0.40 -23.57
CA VAL A 166 -9.57 -0.79 -22.72
C VAL A 166 -10.51 0.40 -22.65
N ASN A 167 -11.76 0.22 -23.08
CA ASN A 167 -12.78 1.28 -23.10
C ASN A 167 -12.30 2.58 -23.78
N GLY A 168 -11.56 2.46 -24.88
CA GLY A 168 -11.00 3.60 -25.64
C GLY A 168 -9.78 4.26 -25.01
N ARG A 169 -9.32 3.81 -23.83
CA ARG A 169 -8.10 4.27 -23.17
C ARG A 169 -6.94 3.35 -23.52
N ARG A 170 -5.72 3.90 -23.61
CA ARG A 170 -4.46 3.13 -23.72
C ARG A 170 -3.57 3.50 -22.54
N PHE A 171 -2.75 2.56 -22.09
CA PHE A 171 -1.77 2.84 -21.05
C PHE A 171 -0.78 3.91 -21.55
N ALA A 172 -0.68 5.02 -20.82
CA ALA A 172 0.16 6.16 -21.20
C ALA A 172 1.66 5.93 -20.87
N GLY A 173 1.98 4.78 -20.28
CA GLY A 173 3.26 4.55 -19.61
C GLY A 173 3.24 5.06 -18.17
N TYR A 174 4.35 4.87 -17.47
CA TYR A 174 4.52 5.35 -16.11
C TYR A 174 4.96 6.82 -16.12
N ALA A 175 4.27 7.67 -15.35
CA ALA A 175 4.60 9.08 -15.21
C ALA A 175 6.05 9.31 -14.75
N ASP A 176 6.71 10.29 -15.35
CA ASP A 176 8.06 10.74 -15.00
C ASP A 176 8.27 12.24 -15.31
N GLY A 177 9.46 12.75 -14.98
CA GLY A 177 9.89 14.11 -15.30
C GLY A 177 8.88 15.16 -14.83
N ALA A 178 8.41 15.99 -15.77
CA ALA A 178 7.47 17.08 -15.50
C ALA A 178 6.12 16.60 -14.94
N ALA A 179 5.67 15.38 -15.27
CA ALA A 179 4.42 14.83 -14.76
C ALA A 179 4.49 14.49 -13.27
N THR A 180 5.69 14.24 -12.74
CA THR A 180 5.94 13.91 -11.33
C THR A 180 6.61 15.03 -10.54
N ALA A 181 7.01 16.13 -11.18
CA ALA A 181 7.81 17.19 -10.54
C ALA A 181 7.11 17.86 -9.34
N TRP A 182 5.78 17.87 -9.33
CA TRP A 182 4.97 18.39 -8.23
C TRP A 182 5.02 17.54 -6.96
N LEU A 183 5.44 16.26 -7.04
CA LEU A 183 5.61 15.40 -5.87
C LEU A 183 6.75 15.87 -4.95
N GLY A 184 7.65 16.73 -5.44
CA GLY A 184 8.60 17.43 -4.59
C GLY A 184 7.94 18.36 -3.56
N ASP A 185 6.70 18.79 -3.80
CA ASP A 185 5.91 19.60 -2.88
C ASP A 185 5.03 18.73 -1.95
N VAL A 186 5.01 17.41 -2.16
CA VAL A 186 4.24 16.44 -1.37
C VAL A 186 5.15 15.78 -0.33
N GLY A 187 5.62 16.61 0.60
CA GLY A 187 6.45 16.19 1.73
C GLY A 187 5.63 15.73 2.95
N LEU A 188 6.30 15.68 4.10
CA LEU A 188 5.67 15.29 5.37
C LEU A 188 4.54 16.25 5.73
N GLU A 189 4.77 17.57 5.69
CA GLU A 189 3.75 18.57 6.02
C GLU A 189 2.46 18.38 5.21
N GLN A 190 2.58 18.22 3.89
CA GLN A 190 1.43 18.00 3.01
C GLN A 190 0.74 16.67 3.32
N THR A 191 1.49 15.61 3.62
CA THR A 191 0.93 14.31 4.02
C THR A 191 0.12 14.40 5.31
N LEU A 192 0.62 15.13 6.31
CA LEU A 192 -0.09 15.38 7.57
C LEU A 192 -1.33 16.26 7.34
N ARG A 193 -1.21 17.28 6.47
CA ARG A 193 -2.33 18.15 6.07
C ARG A 193 -3.44 17.34 5.42
N ASP A 194 -3.09 16.40 4.56
CA ASP A 194 -4.04 15.56 3.83
C ASP A 194 -4.87 14.71 4.80
N GLU A 195 -4.23 14.07 5.79
CA GLU A 195 -4.96 13.37 6.86
C GLU A 195 -5.87 14.32 7.64
N TYR A 196 -5.36 15.49 8.05
CA TYR A 196 -6.14 16.47 8.80
C TYR A 196 -7.35 16.99 8.02
N ASP A 197 -7.21 17.22 6.71
CA ASP A 197 -8.29 17.65 5.84
C ASP A 197 -9.35 16.56 5.65
N VAL A 198 -8.94 15.28 5.54
CA VAL A 198 -9.87 14.14 5.58
C VAL A 198 -10.67 14.14 6.87
N LEU A 199 -9.98 14.22 8.02
CA LEU A 199 -10.64 14.21 9.32
C LEU A 199 -11.59 15.39 9.51
N ARG A 200 -11.21 16.60 9.10
CA ARG A 200 -12.06 17.80 9.17
C ARG A 200 -13.26 17.73 8.23
N HIS A 201 -13.10 17.10 7.08
CA HIS A 201 -14.19 16.94 6.13
C HIS A 201 -15.26 16.00 6.66
N GLU A 202 -14.85 14.81 7.13
CA GLU A 202 -15.76 13.78 7.62
C GLU A 202 -16.32 14.10 9.03
N PHE A 203 -15.53 14.77 9.85
CA PHE A 203 -15.88 15.17 11.21
C PHE A 203 -15.54 16.65 11.45
N PRO A 204 -16.41 17.60 11.06
CA PRO A 204 -16.11 19.03 11.21
C PRO A 204 -15.89 19.47 12.66
N ASP A 205 -16.60 18.87 13.61
CA ASP A 205 -16.45 19.12 15.04
C ASP A 205 -15.20 18.43 15.63
N GLN A 206 -14.28 19.24 16.16
CA GLN A 206 -13.03 18.78 16.77
C GLN A 206 -13.28 17.88 17.98
N ALA A 207 -14.26 18.20 18.82
CA ALA A 207 -14.55 17.40 20.00
C ALA A 207 -15.02 15.99 19.63
N THR A 208 -15.70 15.85 18.48
CA THR A 208 -16.07 14.56 17.91
C THR A 208 -14.86 13.79 17.39
N ARG A 209 -13.94 14.44 16.67
CA ARG A 209 -12.67 13.82 16.25
C ARG A 209 -11.90 13.27 17.44
N LYS A 210 -11.68 14.13 18.45
CA LYS A 210 -10.97 13.79 19.70
C LYS A 210 -11.60 12.64 20.47
N ARG A 211 -12.89 12.39 20.32
CA ARG A 211 -13.61 11.33 21.03
C ARG A 211 -13.65 10.02 20.25
N LYS A 212 -13.69 10.07 18.92
CA LYS A 212 -14.01 8.91 18.06
C LYS A 212 -12.83 8.34 17.29
N VAL A 213 -11.86 9.17 16.94
CA VAL A 213 -10.84 8.82 15.95
C VAL A 213 -9.62 8.24 16.64
N LEU A 214 -9.20 7.06 16.22
CA LEU A 214 -7.91 6.47 16.57
C LEU A 214 -7.02 6.54 15.33
N CYS A 215 -5.84 7.13 15.46
CA CYS A 215 -4.93 7.35 14.33
C CYS A 215 -3.74 6.40 14.44
N GLY A 216 -3.25 5.87 13.34
CA GLY A 216 -2.21 4.87 13.39
C GLY A 216 -1.66 4.55 12.03
N GLY A 217 -0.88 3.49 11.94
CA GLY A 217 -0.37 3.06 10.64
C GLY A 217 0.55 1.87 10.73
N HIS A 218 0.95 1.43 9.54
CA HIS A 218 1.90 0.35 9.34
C HIS A 218 3.28 0.92 8.99
N SER A 219 4.35 0.33 9.51
CA SER A 219 5.72 0.66 9.12
C SER A 219 6.00 2.17 9.21
N LEU A 220 6.33 2.85 8.10
CA LEU A 220 6.48 4.31 8.01
C LEU A 220 5.28 5.11 8.57
N GLY A 221 4.06 4.58 8.44
CA GLY A 221 2.83 5.20 8.93
C GLY A 221 2.83 5.46 10.43
N GLY A 222 3.56 4.67 11.22
CA GLY A 222 3.76 4.93 12.66
C GLY A 222 4.54 6.21 12.93
N PHE A 223 5.53 6.52 12.09
CA PHE A 223 6.34 7.73 12.19
C PHE A 223 5.59 8.97 11.71
N ILE A 224 4.84 8.83 10.61
CA ILE A 224 3.91 9.87 10.14
C ILE A 224 2.88 10.17 11.23
N THR A 225 2.30 9.15 11.86
CA THR A 225 1.37 9.32 12.99
C THR A 225 2.04 9.99 14.20
N GLY A 226 3.30 9.67 14.49
CA GLY A 226 4.08 10.32 15.55
C GLY A 226 4.27 11.82 15.30
N TYR A 227 4.60 12.20 14.06
CA TYR A 227 4.61 13.60 13.67
C TYR A 227 3.22 14.23 13.75
N PHE A 228 2.19 13.56 13.22
CA PHE A 228 0.82 14.02 13.28
C PHE A 228 0.43 14.37 14.72
N ALA A 229 0.64 13.47 15.68
CA ALA A 229 0.34 13.69 17.09
C ALA A 229 1.02 14.94 17.67
N ASN A 230 2.22 15.26 17.19
CA ASN A 230 3.03 16.36 17.69
C ASN A 230 2.88 17.67 16.90
N TRP A 231 2.09 17.65 15.81
CA TRP A 231 1.93 18.73 14.86
C TRP A 231 0.95 19.80 15.35
N ASP A 232 1.23 21.05 14.98
CA ASP A 232 0.38 22.22 15.14
C ASP A 232 0.11 22.78 13.74
N PHE A 233 -1.15 22.74 13.31
CA PHE A 233 -1.52 22.92 11.91
C PHE A 233 -1.67 24.39 11.51
N ASP A 234 -1.73 25.32 12.46
CA ASP A 234 -1.70 26.77 12.24
C ASP A 234 -0.39 27.45 12.70
N GLY A 235 0.52 26.70 13.32
CA GLY A 235 1.82 27.17 13.81
C GLY A 235 1.73 28.01 15.08
N ASN A 236 0.60 27.98 15.80
CA ASN A 236 0.31 28.87 16.91
C ASN A 236 -0.07 28.10 18.18
N ARG A 237 0.89 28.02 19.12
CA ARG A 237 0.69 27.40 20.45
C ARG A 237 -0.43 28.01 21.31
N ALA A 238 -0.95 29.18 20.95
CA ALA A 238 -2.09 29.78 21.66
C ALA A 238 -3.43 29.13 21.29
N THR A 239 -3.48 28.39 20.18
CA THR A 239 -4.62 27.61 19.71
C THR A 239 -4.26 26.13 19.74
N THR A 240 -5.22 25.28 20.11
CA THR A 240 -4.99 23.83 20.23
C THR A 240 -6.05 22.99 19.55
N ASP A 241 -7.07 23.61 18.96
CA ASP A 241 -8.18 22.91 18.31
C ASP A 241 -7.73 22.19 17.05
N ASP A 242 -6.65 22.65 16.44
CA ASP A 242 -6.02 22.08 15.26
C ASP A 242 -4.85 21.15 15.63
N ALA A 243 -4.24 21.30 16.81
CA ALA A 243 -3.15 20.45 17.27
C ALA A 243 -3.44 18.95 17.09
N GLY A 244 -2.49 18.20 16.55
CA GLY A 244 -2.70 16.81 16.14
C GLY A 244 -3.07 15.86 17.28
N PHE A 245 -2.49 16.04 18.47
CA PHE A 245 -2.89 15.28 19.67
C PHE A 245 -4.35 15.51 20.06
N ASN A 246 -4.97 16.60 19.60
CA ASN A 246 -6.38 16.90 19.78
C ASN A 246 -7.28 16.38 18.65
N GLN A 247 -6.74 15.77 17.59
CA GLN A 247 -7.57 15.21 16.51
C GLN A 247 -7.90 13.72 16.73
N CYS A 248 -7.11 13.02 17.55
CA CYS A 248 -7.29 11.59 17.81
C CYS A 248 -7.39 11.29 19.32
N SER A 249 -8.18 10.30 19.71
CA SER A 249 -8.34 9.78 21.08
C SER A 249 -7.24 8.81 21.51
N GLY A 250 -6.43 8.31 20.57
CA GLY A 250 -5.49 7.22 20.79
C GLY A 250 -4.75 6.85 19.52
N TYR A 251 -3.68 6.09 19.66
CA TYR A 251 -2.83 5.67 18.56
C TYR A 251 -2.63 4.16 18.46
N PHE A 252 -2.44 3.63 17.25
CA PHE A 252 -2.10 2.23 17.04
C PHE A 252 -0.95 2.08 16.04
N ALA A 253 -0.02 1.17 16.33
CA ALA A 253 1.13 0.87 15.48
C ALA A 253 1.08 -0.60 15.02
N LEU A 254 1.24 -0.81 13.73
CA LEU A 254 1.31 -2.12 13.09
C LEU A 254 2.74 -2.34 12.57
N ASP A 255 3.45 -3.27 13.19
CA ASP A 255 4.88 -3.55 12.99
C ASP A 255 5.76 -2.30 12.91
N THR A 256 5.48 -1.36 13.80
CA THR A 256 6.14 -0.06 13.92
C THR A 256 6.00 0.49 15.34
N VAL A 257 6.36 1.75 15.54
CA VAL A 257 6.15 2.50 16.77
C VAL A 257 5.56 3.88 16.46
N ILE A 258 4.80 4.45 17.40
CA ILE A 258 4.31 5.83 17.29
C ILE A 258 5.37 6.78 17.82
N LYS A 259 6.10 7.42 16.90
CA LYS A 259 7.25 8.26 17.25
C LYS A 259 7.57 9.26 16.14
N ALA A 260 7.93 10.48 16.48
CA ALA A 260 8.47 11.42 15.49
C ALA A 260 9.95 11.11 15.17
N GLY A 261 10.36 11.42 13.94
CA GLY A 261 11.68 11.09 13.39
C GLY A 261 11.62 10.04 12.27
N GLY A 262 12.77 9.65 11.74
CA GLY A 262 12.87 8.64 10.70
C GLY A 262 12.97 7.21 11.24
N PRO A 263 12.47 6.20 10.51
CA PRO A 263 12.67 4.80 10.88
C PRO A 263 14.17 4.47 10.90
N ASN A 264 14.60 3.75 11.94
CA ASN A 264 15.96 3.25 12.03
C ASN A 264 15.94 1.73 12.25
N PRO A 265 16.16 0.94 11.19
CA PRO A 265 16.13 -0.51 11.27
C PRO A 265 17.35 -1.11 11.97
N ILE A 266 18.39 -0.32 12.28
CA ILE A 266 19.61 -0.79 12.96
C ILE A 266 19.59 -0.33 14.41
N ARG A 267 19.25 -1.27 15.31
CA ARG A 267 19.18 -1.04 16.75
C ARG A 267 20.52 -0.57 17.34
N GLY A 268 20.45 0.44 18.22
CA GLY A 268 21.60 0.88 19.04
C GLY A 268 22.49 1.95 18.39
N VAL A 269 22.24 2.31 17.14
CA VAL A 269 22.87 3.47 16.49
C VAL A 269 21.87 4.61 16.52
N ALA A 270 21.99 5.55 17.44
CA ALA A 270 21.15 6.75 17.40
C ALA A 270 21.50 7.58 16.16
N SER A 271 20.49 7.97 15.37
CA SER A 271 20.69 9.01 14.35
C SER A 271 20.91 10.33 15.10
N PRO A 272 22.08 10.99 14.96
CA PRO A 272 22.32 12.25 15.63
C PRO A 272 21.33 13.31 15.10
N GLU A 273 20.72 14.07 16.01
CA GLU A 273 19.88 15.21 15.63
C GLU A 273 20.72 16.22 14.86
N ILE A 274 20.20 16.70 13.73
CA ILE A 274 20.89 17.68 12.90
C ILE A 274 20.94 19.01 13.65
N PRO A 275 22.13 19.58 13.91
CA PRO A 275 22.24 20.87 14.59
C PRO A 275 21.46 21.97 13.85
N PRO A 276 20.69 22.82 14.54
CA PRO A 276 19.90 23.88 13.90
C PRO A 276 20.71 24.79 12.95
N ALA A 277 22.00 25.00 13.26
CA ALA A 277 22.92 25.79 12.43
C ALA A 277 23.16 25.21 11.03
N LEU A 278 23.00 23.89 10.84
CA LEU A 278 23.18 23.20 9.57
C LEU A 278 21.85 22.80 8.91
N ALA A 279 20.75 22.87 9.67
CA ALA A 279 19.44 22.36 9.25
C ALA A 279 18.94 23.03 7.96
N ALA A 280 19.05 24.37 7.85
CA ALA A 280 18.58 25.08 6.66
C ALA A 280 19.37 24.70 5.39
N SER A 281 20.69 24.53 5.49
CA SER A 281 21.54 24.15 4.36
C SER A 281 21.30 22.70 3.93
N LEU A 282 21.13 21.79 4.90
CA LEU A 282 20.81 20.40 4.60
C LEU A 282 19.41 20.26 3.99
N ALA A 283 18.41 20.98 4.51
CA ALA A 283 17.08 21.04 3.95
C ALA A 283 17.08 21.56 2.51
N ALA A 284 17.86 22.61 2.21
CA ALA A 284 18.00 23.09 0.83
C ALA A 284 18.65 22.05 -0.10
N ALA A 285 19.65 21.31 0.39
CA ALA A 285 20.29 20.24 -0.38
C ALA A 285 19.35 19.05 -0.63
N SER A 286 18.59 18.64 0.38
CA SER A 286 17.55 17.62 0.26
C SER A 286 16.43 18.06 -0.67
N GLY A 287 15.99 19.32 -0.60
CA GLY A 287 15.01 19.91 -1.51
C GLY A 287 15.47 19.86 -2.98
N ALA A 288 16.74 20.17 -3.22
CA ALA A 288 17.33 20.03 -4.56
C ALA A 288 17.37 18.57 -5.02
N LEU A 289 17.63 17.61 -4.12
CA LEU A 289 17.58 16.18 -4.44
C LEU A 289 16.16 15.73 -4.76
N THR A 290 15.16 16.15 -3.99
CA THR A 290 13.74 15.82 -4.23
C THR A 290 13.21 16.47 -5.50
N ASP A 291 13.70 17.66 -5.88
CA ASP A 291 13.36 18.28 -7.16
C ASP A 291 13.88 17.47 -8.37
N VAL A 292 15.07 16.87 -8.24
CA VAL A 292 15.66 16.02 -9.29
C VAL A 292 15.04 14.62 -9.28
N TYR A 293 14.75 14.07 -8.10
CA TYR A 293 14.18 12.74 -7.89
C TYR A 293 12.90 12.83 -7.05
N PRO A 294 11.78 13.31 -7.63
CA PRO A 294 10.55 13.54 -6.87
C PRO A 294 9.84 12.25 -6.44
N VAL A 295 10.16 11.13 -7.09
CA VAL A 295 9.63 9.81 -6.78
C VAL A 295 10.76 8.93 -6.27
N LEU A 296 10.59 8.38 -5.07
CA LEU A 296 11.52 7.43 -4.49
C LEU A 296 11.42 6.11 -5.23
N ARG A 297 12.58 5.54 -5.58
CA ARG A 297 12.69 4.26 -6.28
C ARG A 297 13.84 3.48 -5.66
N LEU A 298 13.67 2.16 -5.55
CA LEU A 298 14.78 1.21 -5.37
C LEU A 298 15.05 0.61 -6.75
N PRO A 299 16.12 1.05 -7.45
CA PRO A 299 16.40 0.57 -8.80
C PRO A 299 16.38 -0.96 -8.88
N ALA A 300 15.66 -1.49 -9.87
CA ALA A 300 15.49 -2.93 -10.07
C ALA A 300 14.87 -3.71 -8.89
N VAL A 301 14.11 -3.08 -7.99
CA VAL A 301 13.31 -3.80 -6.98
C VAL A 301 11.94 -3.15 -6.81
N ILE A 302 11.91 -1.84 -6.56
CA ILE A 302 10.68 -1.09 -6.31
C ILE A 302 10.67 0.16 -7.18
N ASN A 303 9.75 0.19 -8.12
CA ASN A 303 9.47 1.29 -9.05
C ASN A 303 8.05 1.09 -9.63
N PRO A 304 7.49 2.10 -10.33
CA PRO A 304 6.14 1.99 -10.91
C PRO A 304 5.87 0.71 -11.72
N GLU A 305 6.86 0.24 -12.50
CA GLU A 305 6.68 -0.96 -13.34
C GLU A 305 6.62 -2.24 -12.52
N THR A 306 7.46 -2.35 -11.49
CA THR A 306 7.57 -3.56 -10.66
C THR A 306 6.45 -3.69 -9.63
N THR A 307 5.96 -2.56 -9.10
CA THR A 307 4.81 -2.51 -8.19
C THR A 307 3.51 -2.84 -8.92
N ASN A 308 3.28 -2.27 -10.12
CA ASN A 308 2.17 -2.70 -10.97
C ASN A 308 2.26 -4.19 -11.33
N LEU A 309 3.47 -4.70 -11.60
CA LEU A 309 3.64 -6.12 -11.89
C LEU A 309 3.24 -7.02 -10.72
N LEU A 310 3.47 -6.60 -9.47
CA LEU A 310 3.03 -7.33 -8.30
C LEU A 310 1.50 -7.42 -8.22
N ALA A 311 0.78 -6.33 -8.53
CA ALA A 311 -0.69 -6.35 -8.64
C ALA A 311 -1.17 -7.31 -9.74
N ILE A 312 -0.48 -7.36 -10.89
CA ILE A 312 -0.78 -8.31 -11.97
C ILE A 312 -0.46 -9.76 -11.56
N ALA A 313 0.54 -9.98 -10.70
CA ALA A 313 0.82 -11.30 -10.13
C ALA A 313 -0.31 -11.76 -9.20
N GLY A 314 -0.77 -10.87 -8.32
CA GLY A 314 -1.96 -11.10 -7.49
C GLY A 314 -3.19 -11.40 -8.33
N LEU A 315 -3.42 -10.64 -9.41
CA LEU A 315 -4.50 -10.88 -10.36
C LEU A 315 -4.42 -12.27 -11.01
N ALA A 316 -3.24 -12.68 -11.47
CA ALA A 316 -3.05 -13.99 -12.08
C ALA A 316 -3.38 -15.12 -11.10
N ALA A 317 -2.87 -15.04 -9.86
CA ALA A 317 -3.17 -16.00 -8.80
C ALA A 317 -4.64 -15.99 -8.40
N ARG A 318 -5.27 -14.81 -8.32
CA ARG A 318 -6.68 -14.66 -8.00
C ARG A 318 -7.62 -15.27 -9.04
N LEU A 319 -7.30 -15.13 -10.33
CA LEU A 319 -8.14 -15.65 -11.42
C LEU A 319 -7.90 -17.13 -11.69
N ARG A 320 -6.64 -17.59 -11.65
CA ARG A 320 -6.24 -18.95 -11.99
C ARG A 320 -5.08 -19.39 -11.09
N PRO A 321 -5.32 -19.76 -9.82
CA PRO A 321 -4.25 -20.05 -8.85
C PRO A 321 -3.30 -21.16 -9.34
N ASP A 322 -3.86 -22.27 -9.84
CA ASP A 322 -3.12 -23.41 -10.40
C ASP A 322 -2.59 -23.20 -11.83
N GLY A 323 -2.87 -22.03 -12.44
CA GLY A 323 -2.45 -21.73 -13.81
C GLY A 323 -0.93 -21.72 -13.93
N VAL A 324 -0.37 -22.52 -14.84
CA VAL A 324 1.09 -22.69 -14.97
C VAL A 324 1.65 -21.71 -15.99
N ASN A 325 2.64 -20.91 -15.55
CA ASN A 325 3.37 -19.94 -16.37
C ASN A 325 2.51 -18.87 -17.03
N ASP A 326 1.31 -18.60 -16.51
CA ASP A 326 0.44 -17.58 -17.11
C ASP A 326 1.08 -16.20 -17.05
N LEU A 327 1.50 -15.76 -15.86
CA LEU A 327 2.20 -14.49 -15.75
C LEU A 327 3.59 -14.54 -16.38
N VAL A 328 4.38 -15.58 -16.07
CA VAL A 328 5.79 -15.70 -16.48
C VAL A 328 5.97 -15.59 -17.99
N SER A 329 5.05 -16.16 -18.77
CA SER A 329 5.06 -16.10 -20.24
C SER A 329 4.72 -14.72 -20.81
N ARG A 330 3.99 -13.88 -20.04
CA ARG A 330 3.54 -12.53 -20.43
C ARG A 330 4.47 -11.41 -19.94
N LEU A 331 5.39 -11.72 -19.03
CA LEU A 331 6.31 -10.75 -18.44
C LEU A 331 7.11 -9.99 -19.52
N PRO A 332 7.15 -8.64 -19.50
CA PRO A 332 8.00 -7.85 -20.37
C PRO A 332 9.46 -8.29 -20.29
N ARG A 333 10.16 -8.31 -21.44
CA ARG A 333 11.61 -8.57 -21.50
C ARG A 333 12.35 -7.24 -21.58
N ASN A 334 12.75 -6.73 -20.42
CA ASN A 334 13.53 -5.50 -20.29
C ASN A 334 14.48 -5.58 -19.10
N ALA A 335 15.46 -4.68 -19.06
CA ALA A 335 16.51 -4.68 -18.04
C ALA A 335 15.97 -4.48 -16.61
N ASN A 336 14.90 -3.70 -16.43
CA ASN A 336 14.31 -3.43 -15.12
C ASN A 336 13.68 -4.68 -14.52
N ILE A 337 12.80 -5.36 -15.28
CA ILE A 337 12.15 -6.61 -14.85
C ILE A 337 13.19 -7.72 -14.68
N ASP A 338 14.12 -7.88 -15.62
CA ASP A 338 15.12 -8.94 -15.52
C ASP A 338 16.07 -8.74 -14.33
N ALA A 339 16.45 -7.49 -14.01
CA ALA A 339 17.23 -7.20 -12.81
C ALA A 339 16.39 -7.43 -11.52
N THR A 340 15.11 -7.09 -11.53
CA THR A 340 14.19 -7.33 -10.41
C THR A 340 14.05 -8.81 -10.09
N LEU A 341 13.79 -9.64 -11.09
CA LEU A 341 13.73 -11.09 -10.91
C LEU A 341 15.06 -11.65 -10.41
N ARG A 342 16.19 -11.11 -10.85
CA ARG A 342 17.52 -11.55 -10.36
C ARG A 342 17.73 -11.18 -8.90
N VAL A 343 17.41 -9.95 -8.50
CA VAL A 343 17.58 -9.51 -7.11
C VAL A 343 16.69 -10.32 -6.18
N LEU A 344 15.42 -10.48 -6.55
CA LEU A 344 14.44 -11.12 -5.69
C LEU A 344 14.55 -12.64 -5.66
N LEU A 345 14.89 -13.32 -6.76
CA LEU A 345 14.63 -14.76 -6.88
C LEU A 345 15.88 -15.61 -7.19
N SER A 346 17.06 -15.01 -7.41
CA SER A 346 18.28 -15.79 -7.65
C SER A 346 18.64 -16.66 -6.45
N LYS A 347 18.95 -17.93 -6.72
CA LYS A 347 19.32 -18.89 -5.66
C LYS A 347 20.70 -18.62 -5.05
N ASP A 348 21.62 -18.05 -5.83
CA ASP A 348 23.00 -17.78 -5.42
C ASP A 348 23.61 -16.59 -6.20
N PRO A 349 24.79 -16.08 -5.80
CA PRO A 349 25.44 -14.96 -6.47
C PRO A 349 25.81 -15.23 -7.94
N VAL A 350 26.07 -16.49 -8.32
CA VAL A 350 26.42 -16.85 -9.70
C VAL A 350 25.20 -16.69 -10.61
N MET A 351 24.04 -17.17 -10.16
CA MET A 351 22.77 -16.98 -10.85
C MET A 351 22.41 -15.49 -10.93
N ALA A 352 22.60 -14.72 -9.86
CA ALA A 352 22.35 -13.28 -9.87
C ALA A 352 23.21 -12.53 -10.89
N ALA A 353 24.52 -12.85 -10.96
CA ALA A 353 25.47 -12.21 -11.86
C ALA A 353 25.26 -12.61 -13.34
N THR A 354 25.01 -13.89 -13.60
CA THR A 354 24.94 -14.44 -14.97
C THR A 354 23.53 -14.45 -15.54
N GLY A 355 22.50 -14.43 -14.69
CA GLY A 355 21.11 -14.70 -15.07
C GLY A 355 20.84 -16.16 -15.46
N SER A 356 21.76 -17.08 -15.15
CA SER A 356 21.67 -18.51 -15.50
C SER A 356 21.75 -19.40 -14.25
N PRO A 357 20.81 -20.34 -14.04
CA PRO A 357 19.59 -20.53 -14.83
C PRO A 357 18.65 -19.31 -14.76
N SER A 358 17.73 -19.16 -15.71
CA SER A 358 16.77 -18.04 -15.68
C SER A 358 15.57 -18.37 -14.82
N ILE A 359 15.10 -17.41 -14.02
CA ILE A 359 13.80 -17.49 -13.32
C ILE A 359 12.65 -17.75 -14.29
N ARG A 360 12.76 -17.22 -15.51
CA ARG A 360 11.74 -17.39 -16.55
C ARG A 360 11.65 -18.82 -17.08
N ASP A 361 12.60 -19.68 -16.75
CA ASP A 361 12.61 -21.10 -17.13
C ASP A 361 11.95 -21.98 -16.06
N LEU A 362 11.46 -21.41 -14.97
CA LEU A 362 10.64 -22.13 -13.99
C LEU A 362 9.27 -22.45 -14.59
N TYR A 363 8.76 -23.62 -14.23
CA TYR A 363 7.35 -23.95 -14.40
C TYR A 363 6.70 -23.79 -13.04
N ALA A 364 5.89 -22.76 -12.87
CA ALA A 364 5.26 -22.43 -11.60
C ALA A 364 3.78 -22.09 -11.80
N THR A 365 2.97 -22.51 -10.84
CA THR A 365 1.59 -22.01 -10.69
C THR A 365 1.59 -20.51 -10.36
N ASN A 366 0.49 -19.80 -10.63
CA ASN A 366 0.41 -18.37 -10.35
C ASN A 366 0.48 -18.08 -8.83
N GLU A 367 -0.06 -18.96 -7.98
CA GLU A 367 0.15 -18.87 -6.52
C GLU A 367 1.63 -19.02 -6.16
N ALA A 368 2.34 -20.01 -6.72
CA ALA A 368 3.77 -20.15 -6.45
C ALA A 368 4.60 -18.93 -6.93
N VAL A 369 4.13 -18.19 -7.95
CA VAL A 369 4.74 -16.92 -8.34
C VAL A 369 4.54 -15.84 -7.27
N VAL A 370 3.32 -15.69 -6.72
CA VAL A 370 3.06 -14.75 -5.62
C VAL A 370 3.86 -15.14 -4.37
N GLY A 371 3.87 -16.42 -4.01
CA GLY A 371 4.65 -16.95 -2.89
C GLY A 371 6.13 -16.64 -3.07
N ALA A 372 6.72 -16.96 -4.22
CA ALA A 372 8.13 -16.63 -4.48
C ALA A 372 8.45 -15.12 -4.34
N LEU A 373 7.49 -14.23 -4.61
CA LEU A 373 7.68 -12.78 -4.53
C LEU A 373 7.51 -12.20 -3.13
N LEU A 374 6.71 -12.79 -2.24
CA LEU A 374 6.35 -12.17 -0.95
C LEU A 374 6.60 -13.05 0.27
N ASP A 375 6.73 -14.37 0.09
CA ASP A 375 6.92 -15.32 1.17
C ASP A 375 8.20 -15.05 1.98
N ASP A 376 8.12 -15.15 3.30
CA ASP A 376 9.24 -14.94 4.22
C ASP A 376 10.39 -15.94 4.02
N ASN A 377 10.14 -17.16 3.53
CA ASN A 377 11.20 -18.08 3.13
C ASN A 377 11.73 -17.84 1.70
N SER A 378 11.18 -16.91 0.91
CA SER A 378 11.66 -16.60 -0.44
C SER A 378 12.15 -15.17 -0.61
N GLN A 379 11.34 -14.19 -0.24
CA GLN A 379 11.57 -12.76 -0.38
C GLN A 379 12.80 -12.34 0.44
N PRO A 380 13.87 -11.83 -0.18
CA PRO A 380 15.09 -11.51 0.55
C PRO A 380 15.01 -10.24 1.40
N LEU A 381 14.02 -9.37 1.23
CA LEU A 381 13.92 -8.09 1.96
C LEU A 381 12.85 -8.19 3.05
N GLY A 382 13.26 -8.05 4.32
CA GLY A 382 12.40 -8.25 5.50
C GLY A 382 11.12 -7.42 5.49
N PHE A 383 11.21 -6.17 5.02
CA PHE A 383 10.04 -5.28 4.93
C PHE A 383 9.05 -5.67 3.81
N LEU A 384 9.35 -6.66 2.98
CA LEU A 384 8.44 -7.19 1.95
C LEU A 384 7.87 -8.57 2.30
N GLN A 385 8.22 -9.11 3.47
CA GLN A 385 7.91 -10.49 3.84
C GLN A 385 6.51 -10.61 4.44
N ALA A 386 5.78 -11.61 3.96
CA ALA A 386 4.56 -12.15 4.52
C ALA A 386 4.73 -13.67 4.64
N SER A 387 4.20 -14.29 5.69
CA SER A 387 4.26 -15.74 5.89
C SER A 387 3.04 -16.40 5.25
N VAL A 388 3.18 -16.78 3.97
CA VAL A 388 2.08 -17.16 3.07
C VAL A 388 2.02 -18.65 2.77
N GLY A 389 2.79 -19.46 3.48
CA GLY A 389 2.90 -20.89 3.31
C GLY A 389 4.26 -21.29 2.75
N PHE A 390 4.30 -22.32 1.89
CA PHE A 390 5.59 -22.77 1.34
C PHE A 390 5.45 -23.52 0.01
N ILE A 391 6.57 -23.79 -0.64
CA ILE A 391 6.60 -24.65 -1.84
C ILE A 391 6.09 -26.06 -1.49
N LYS A 392 4.94 -26.44 -2.07
CA LYS A 392 4.28 -27.75 -1.89
C LYS A 392 4.87 -28.84 -2.77
N ARG A 393 5.29 -28.49 -3.99
CA ARG A 393 5.81 -29.43 -4.98
C ARG A 393 7.08 -28.90 -5.63
N GLY A 394 8.05 -29.78 -5.81
CA GLY A 394 9.33 -29.48 -6.47
C GLY A 394 10.49 -29.46 -5.46
N PRO A 395 11.71 -29.82 -5.89
CA PRO A 395 12.87 -29.80 -5.01
C PRO A 395 13.30 -28.36 -4.74
N VAL A 396 13.58 -28.07 -3.47
CA VAL A 396 14.12 -26.79 -3.01
C VAL A 396 15.56 -26.95 -2.52
N GLN A 397 16.30 -25.85 -2.49
CA GLN A 397 17.64 -25.75 -1.93
C GLN A 397 17.78 -24.45 -1.15
N ASP A 398 18.83 -24.35 -0.34
CA ASP A 398 19.16 -23.09 0.32
C ASP A 398 19.43 -21.98 -0.70
N LYS A 399 18.87 -20.81 -0.40
CA LYS A 399 19.16 -19.57 -1.10
C LYS A 399 20.28 -18.83 -0.38
N SER A 400 21.33 -18.46 -1.12
CA SER A 400 22.51 -17.78 -0.58
C SER A 400 22.69 -16.35 -1.08
N PHE A 401 21.77 -15.87 -1.92
CA PHE A 401 21.74 -14.51 -2.42
C PHE A 401 20.47 -13.79 -1.93
N PRO A 402 20.56 -12.52 -1.50
CA PRO A 402 21.75 -11.65 -1.48
C PRO A 402 22.73 -11.97 -0.33
N VAL A 403 22.26 -12.67 0.71
CA VAL A 403 23.05 -13.02 1.88
C VAL A 403 22.78 -14.49 2.26
N PRO A 404 23.82 -15.28 2.58
CA PRO A 404 23.65 -16.65 3.08
C PRO A 404 22.90 -16.74 4.41
N ASN A 405 22.12 -17.80 4.59
CA ASN A 405 21.32 -18.05 5.80
C ASN A 405 22.15 -18.06 7.10
N ASP A 406 23.33 -18.67 7.09
CA ASP A 406 24.24 -18.73 8.24
C ASP A 406 24.79 -17.36 8.63
N VAL A 407 24.98 -16.47 7.66
CA VAL A 407 25.42 -15.08 7.89
C VAL A 407 24.30 -14.26 8.54
N VAL A 408 23.06 -14.40 8.08
CA VAL A 408 21.89 -13.72 8.69
C VAL A 408 21.69 -14.21 10.13
N ALA A 409 21.73 -15.54 10.35
CA ALA A 409 21.59 -16.14 11.68
C ALA A 409 22.69 -15.70 12.67
N ALA A 410 23.91 -15.49 12.19
CA ALA A 410 25.04 -15.04 13.02
C ALA A 410 25.02 -13.54 13.36
N ALA A 411 24.23 -12.73 12.64
CA ALA A 411 24.20 -11.27 12.78
C ALA A 411 22.76 -10.75 12.90
N PRO A 412 22.21 -10.64 14.13
CA PRO A 412 20.83 -10.21 14.35
C PRO A 412 20.44 -8.88 13.68
N ALA A 413 21.39 -7.96 13.51
CA ALA A 413 21.17 -6.70 12.79
C ALA A 413 20.82 -6.89 11.30
N LEU A 414 21.29 -7.98 10.67
CA LEU A 414 20.93 -8.33 9.29
C LEU A 414 19.52 -8.93 9.22
N GLY A 415 19.03 -9.56 10.30
CA GLY A 415 17.65 -10.06 10.37
C GLY A 415 16.61 -8.97 10.19
N GLY A 416 16.84 -7.76 10.70
CA GLY A 416 15.94 -6.62 10.48
C GLY A 416 15.91 -6.09 9.03
N VAL A 417 16.89 -6.46 8.20
CA VAL A 417 16.98 -6.04 6.79
C VAL A 417 16.53 -7.15 5.85
N PHE A 418 16.97 -8.38 6.11
CA PHE A 418 16.76 -9.54 5.23
C PHE A 418 15.67 -10.52 5.73
N GLY A 419 15.08 -10.23 6.89
CA GLY A 419 14.22 -11.15 7.62
C GLY A 419 15.02 -12.22 8.36
N PRO A 420 14.49 -12.75 9.48
CA PRO A 420 15.16 -13.81 10.23
C PRO A 420 15.02 -15.20 9.59
N ASP A 421 14.00 -15.40 8.76
CA ASP A 421 13.63 -16.74 8.27
C ASP A 421 14.62 -17.30 7.27
N ARG A 422 14.78 -18.63 7.32
CA ARG A 422 15.71 -19.33 6.43
C ARG A 422 15.18 -19.28 5.00
N LYS A 423 15.99 -18.78 4.07
CA LYS A 423 15.63 -18.58 2.68
C LYS A 423 15.86 -19.84 1.83
N ALA A 424 14.88 -20.16 1.00
CA ALA A 424 14.86 -21.26 0.05
C ALA A 424 14.71 -20.77 -1.40
N ALA A 425 15.16 -21.59 -2.35
CA ALA A 425 14.96 -21.37 -3.78
C ALA A 425 14.67 -22.69 -4.51
N PRO A 426 13.96 -22.65 -5.66
CA PRO A 426 13.86 -23.78 -6.58
C PRO A 426 15.22 -24.39 -6.93
N ALA A 427 15.32 -25.73 -6.95
CA ALA A 427 16.57 -26.42 -7.31
C ALA A 427 16.64 -26.84 -8.79
N VAL A 428 15.49 -26.91 -9.47
CA VAL A 428 15.36 -27.36 -10.86
C VAL A 428 14.72 -26.28 -11.73
N TYR A 429 15.34 -26.00 -12.88
CA TYR A 429 14.93 -25.02 -13.88
C TYR A 429 14.84 -25.69 -15.27
N GLY A 430 13.94 -25.22 -16.14
CA GLY A 430 13.85 -25.68 -17.53
C GLY A 430 13.28 -27.08 -17.74
N ASN A 431 12.83 -27.77 -16.69
CA ASN A 431 12.24 -29.10 -16.79
C ASN A 431 10.70 -29.03 -16.66
N PRO A 432 9.92 -29.22 -17.74
CA PRO A 432 8.46 -29.14 -17.70
C PRO A 432 7.79 -30.21 -16.83
N LYS A 433 8.51 -31.26 -16.42
CA LYS A 433 7.98 -32.29 -15.50
C LYS A 433 8.00 -31.84 -14.04
N VAL A 434 8.73 -30.78 -13.71
CA VAL A 434 8.79 -30.18 -12.38
C VAL A 434 8.02 -28.88 -12.40
N VAL A 435 6.79 -28.92 -11.89
CA VAL A 435 5.94 -27.73 -11.72
C VAL A 435 5.91 -27.40 -10.24
N TYR A 436 6.37 -26.20 -9.89
CA TYR A 436 6.30 -25.67 -8.53
C TYR A 436 4.88 -25.18 -8.25
N SER A 437 4.33 -25.69 -7.15
CA SER A 437 3.05 -25.27 -6.59
C SER A 437 3.24 -24.80 -5.16
N TRP A 438 2.27 -24.06 -4.65
CA TRP A 438 2.27 -23.52 -3.29
C TRP A 438 1.37 -24.35 -2.37
N ALA A 439 1.72 -24.40 -1.09
CA ALA A 439 0.84 -24.83 0.00
C ALA A 439 0.46 -23.55 0.72
N ASP A 440 -0.84 -23.27 0.84
CA ASP A 440 -1.32 -22.11 1.59
C ASP A 440 -0.94 -22.25 3.08
N TYR A 441 -1.06 -21.18 3.85
CA TYR A 441 -0.65 -21.11 5.26
C TYR A 441 -1.20 -22.26 6.13
N ASP A 442 -2.41 -22.74 5.82
CA ASP A 442 -3.10 -23.82 6.53
C ASP A 442 -2.93 -25.20 5.92
N GLU A 443 -2.13 -25.29 4.85
CA GLU A 443 -1.73 -26.54 4.21
C GLU A 443 -0.28 -26.94 4.52
N VAL A 444 0.50 -26.04 5.11
CA VAL A 444 1.92 -26.29 5.43
C VAL A 444 2.04 -27.42 6.45
N THR A 445 3.06 -28.25 6.26
CA THR A 445 3.52 -29.24 7.26
C THR A 445 4.95 -28.91 7.67
N PRO A 446 5.35 -29.20 8.93
CA PRO A 446 6.70 -28.89 9.41
C PRO A 446 7.79 -29.43 8.47
N ASN A 447 8.74 -28.56 8.13
CA ASN A 447 9.85 -28.89 7.25
C ASN A 447 11.15 -28.18 7.69
N ALA A 448 12.16 -28.12 6.82
CA ALA A 448 13.48 -27.57 7.14
C ALA A 448 13.56 -26.02 7.12
N TYR A 449 12.49 -25.36 6.68
CA TYR A 449 12.41 -23.91 6.45
C TYR A 449 11.31 -23.26 7.29
N THR A 450 10.15 -23.91 7.41
CA THR A 450 8.98 -23.39 8.14
C THR A 450 8.12 -24.50 8.77
N ASP A 451 7.18 -24.09 9.60
CA ASP A 451 6.13 -24.92 10.19
C ASP A 451 4.81 -24.13 10.35
N PRO A 452 3.66 -24.79 10.60
CA PRO A 452 2.35 -24.13 10.64
C PRO A 452 2.19 -22.99 11.65
N SER A 453 3.09 -22.87 12.65
CA SER A 453 3.03 -21.78 13.62
C SER A 453 3.67 -20.48 13.13
N GLU A 454 4.47 -20.55 12.06
CA GLU A 454 5.09 -19.39 11.42
C GLU A 454 4.28 -18.91 10.20
N GLU A 455 3.28 -19.67 9.73
CA GLU A 455 2.46 -19.32 8.56
C GLU A 455 1.08 -18.79 8.95
N VAL A 456 0.80 -17.51 8.67
CA VAL A 456 -0.38 -16.81 9.19
C VAL A 456 -1.24 -16.11 8.14
N THR A 457 -0.72 -15.89 6.94
CA THR A 457 -1.39 -15.18 5.84
C THR A 457 -1.85 -16.15 4.77
N SER A 458 -3.14 -16.14 4.42
CA SER A 458 -3.58 -16.92 3.26
C SER A 458 -3.10 -16.28 1.95
N ILE A 459 -2.39 -17.05 1.12
CA ILE A 459 -1.91 -16.59 -0.19
C ILE A 459 -3.07 -16.19 -1.11
N SER A 460 -4.21 -16.88 -1.00
CA SER A 460 -5.41 -16.54 -1.77
C SER A 460 -5.99 -15.18 -1.37
N GLN A 461 -5.98 -14.87 -0.06
CA GLN A 461 -6.44 -13.58 0.46
C GLN A 461 -5.44 -12.46 0.16
N LEU A 462 -4.14 -12.75 0.18
CA LEU A 462 -3.11 -11.81 -0.24
C LEU A 462 -3.22 -11.49 -1.74
N ALA A 463 -3.34 -12.51 -2.59
CA ALA A 463 -3.53 -12.33 -4.04
C ALA A 463 -4.76 -11.47 -4.36
N ARG A 464 -5.84 -11.65 -3.59
CA ARG A 464 -7.04 -10.82 -3.63
C ARG A 464 -6.73 -9.36 -3.24
N SER A 465 -6.07 -9.12 -2.12
CA SER A 465 -5.74 -7.76 -1.66
C SER A 465 -4.73 -7.04 -2.56
N LEU A 466 -3.90 -7.77 -3.30
CA LEU A 466 -3.01 -7.22 -4.33
C LEU A 466 -3.74 -6.65 -5.56
N CYS A 467 -4.98 -7.06 -5.84
CA CYS A 467 -5.62 -6.72 -7.12
C CYS A 467 -7.07 -6.22 -7.04
N GLU A 468 -7.88 -6.69 -6.09
CA GLU A 468 -9.31 -6.34 -6.02
C GLU A 468 -9.59 -4.93 -5.49
N PRO A 469 -8.90 -4.44 -4.44
CA PRO A 469 -9.07 -3.06 -4.01
C PRO A 469 -8.76 -2.09 -5.17
N PRO A 470 -9.62 -1.08 -5.41
CA PRO A 470 -9.41 -0.10 -6.48
C PRO A 470 -8.37 0.98 -6.14
N LEU A 471 -7.81 0.95 -4.92
CA LEU A 471 -6.64 1.70 -4.48
C LEU A 471 -5.56 0.66 -4.18
N ASP A 472 -4.32 0.92 -4.58
CA ASP A 472 -3.29 -0.12 -4.68
C ASP A 472 -2.88 -0.72 -3.33
N PHE A 473 -2.37 -1.95 -3.38
CA PHE A 473 -1.60 -2.55 -2.29
C PHE A 473 -0.19 -1.95 -2.20
N THR A 474 0.46 -1.71 -3.34
CA THR A 474 1.79 -1.09 -3.43
C THR A 474 1.75 0.16 -4.30
N GLU A 475 2.38 1.24 -3.84
CA GLU A 475 2.37 2.54 -4.50
C GLU A 475 3.41 2.63 -5.61
N TRP A 476 3.01 3.18 -6.76
CA TRP A 476 3.90 3.39 -7.89
C TRP A 476 4.75 4.65 -7.67
N TYR A 477 4.18 5.68 -7.02
CA TYR A 477 4.74 7.03 -6.98
C TYR A 477 4.97 7.55 -5.56
N PHE A 478 5.74 6.84 -4.74
CA PHE A 478 6.09 7.31 -3.40
C PHE A 478 6.89 8.64 -3.43
N PRO A 479 6.41 9.75 -2.84
CA PRO A 479 7.12 11.02 -2.82
C PRO A 479 8.42 10.95 -2.01
N THR A 480 9.56 11.29 -2.63
CA THR A 480 10.86 11.28 -1.95
C THR A 480 10.90 12.23 -0.74
N ALA A 481 10.18 13.36 -0.84
CA ALA A 481 10.14 14.40 0.17
C ALA A 481 9.69 13.90 1.56
N ILE A 482 8.77 12.93 1.61
CA ILE A 482 8.31 12.33 2.88
C ILE A 482 9.49 11.75 3.66
N ASN A 483 10.34 10.94 3.01
CA ASN A 483 11.47 10.31 3.67
C ASN A 483 12.56 11.29 4.07
N THR A 484 12.81 12.32 3.27
CA THR A 484 13.80 13.34 3.61
C THR A 484 13.35 14.21 4.78
N ASP A 485 12.05 14.52 4.85
CA ASP A 485 11.48 15.39 5.90
C ASP A 485 11.42 14.70 7.26
N LEU A 486 11.14 13.38 7.29
CA LEU A 486 11.05 12.59 8.52
C LEU A 486 12.34 12.60 9.35
N VAL A 487 13.51 12.87 8.75
CA VAL A 487 14.78 12.95 9.47
C VAL A 487 15.22 14.39 9.76
N GLN A 488 14.38 15.39 9.43
CA GLN A 488 14.71 16.81 9.47
C GLN A 488 13.83 17.60 10.46
N GLU A 489 13.68 17.06 11.67
CA GLU A 489 12.92 17.68 12.77
C GLU A 489 13.26 19.16 13.04
N THR A 490 14.51 19.57 12.78
CA THR A 490 15.01 20.92 13.02
C THR A 490 14.96 21.84 11.79
N ALA A 491 14.53 21.34 10.63
CA ALA A 491 14.34 22.17 9.44
C ALA A 491 13.26 23.23 9.72
N PRO A 492 13.43 24.51 9.33
CA PRO A 492 12.50 25.58 9.68
C PRO A 492 11.03 25.31 9.33
N ALA A 493 10.77 24.70 8.17
CA ALA A 493 9.41 24.34 7.74
C ALA A 493 8.77 23.30 8.67
N ILE A 494 9.53 22.29 9.10
CA ILE A 494 9.05 21.25 10.03
C ILE A 494 8.95 21.81 11.46
N ALA A 495 9.98 22.50 11.93
CA ALA A 495 10.05 23.03 13.29
C ALA A 495 9.01 24.11 13.59
N ALA A 496 8.51 24.82 12.58
CA ALA A 496 7.43 25.81 12.72
C ALA A 496 6.10 25.16 13.16
N HIS A 497 5.91 23.88 12.88
CA HIS A 497 4.68 23.14 13.16
C HIS A 497 4.88 21.97 14.13
N TYR A 498 6.08 21.43 14.26
CA TYR A 498 6.42 20.38 15.23
C TYR A 498 6.57 20.95 16.65
N LEU A 499 5.45 21.40 17.22
CA LEU A 499 5.42 22.24 18.43
C LEU A 499 5.14 21.47 19.73
N TYR A 500 4.44 20.33 19.67
CA TYR A 500 4.01 19.54 20.83
C TYR A 500 4.77 18.21 20.92
N ARG A 501 6.05 18.25 21.30
CA ARG A 501 6.92 17.05 21.37
C ARG A 501 6.44 15.95 22.34
N ASP A 502 5.45 16.25 23.18
CA ASP A 502 4.79 15.30 24.07
C ASP A 502 3.43 14.81 23.54
N GLY A 503 3.02 15.17 22.32
CA GLY A 503 1.71 14.89 21.75
C GLY A 503 1.35 13.41 21.75
N VAL A 504 2.29 12.53 21.40
CA VAL A 504 2.13 11.06 21.47
C VAL A 504 1.79 10.59 22.90
N ARG A 505 2.35 11.22 23.93
CA ARG A 505 2.14 10.84 25.35
C ARG A 505 0.78 11.24 25.89
N ARG A 506 0.06 12.13 25.19
CA ARG A 506 -1.23 12.66 25.64
C ARG A 506 -2.39 11.70 25.41
N ASN A 507 -2.17 10.61 24.68
CA ASN A 507 -3.18 9.62 24.35
C ASN A 507 -2.64 8.18 24.52
N PRO A 508 -3.52 7.19 24.76
CA PRO A 508 -3.13 5.78 24.80
C PRO A 508 -2.58 5.30 23.45
N VAL A 509 -1.62 4.38 23.50
CA VAL A 509 -1.00 3.75 22.33
C VAL A 509 -1.18 2.24 22.42
N LEU A 510 -1.48 1.58 21.30
CA LEU A 510 -1.39 0.14 21.12
C LEU A 510 -0.34 -0.19 20.06
N THR A 511 0.78 -0.80 20.45
CA THR A 511 1.78 -1.30 19.50
C THR A 511 1.66 -2.82 19.32
N LEU A 512 1.50 -3.26 18.07
CA LEU A 512 1.42 -4.66 17.65
C LEU A 512 2.61 -4.95 16.72
N GLN A 513 3.49 -5.85 17.09
CA GLN A 513 4.76 -6.06 16.40
C GLN A 513 4.97 -7.53 16.07
N GLY A 514 5.35 -7.82 14.82
CA GLY A 514 5.70 -9.15 14.35
C GLY A 514 6.92 -9.71 15.08
N GLY A 515 6.95 -11.03 15.26
CA GLY A 515 8.10 -11.76 15.76
C GLY A 515 9.26 -11.73 14.77
N GLY A 516 8.95 -11.86 13.47
CA GLY A 516 9.89 -11.69 12.35
C GLY A 516 9.89 -10.30 11.73
N GLY A 517 9.03 -9.40 12.23
CA GLY A 517 8.91 -8.01 11.78
C GLY A 517 10.10 -7.10 12.14
N LEU A 518 9.93 -5.80 11.90
CA LEU A 518 10.97 -4.79 12.09
C LEU A 518 11.15 -4.42 13.57
N ASP A 519 12.38 -4.42 14.07
CA ASP A 519 12.73 -3.89 15.40
C ASP A 519 13.04 -2.39 15.34
N LEU A 520 12.00 -1.57 15.50
CA LEU A 520 12.06 -0.10 15.41
C LEU A 520 12.18 0.60 16.78
N GLY A 521 12.45 -0.16 17.84
CA GLY A 521 12.64 0.36 19.19
C GLY A 521 11.32 0.62 19.95
N SER A 522 11.27 1.71 20.71
CA SER A 522 10.12 2.07 21.56
C SER A 522 9.42 3.32 21.02
N SER A 523 8.10 3.39 21.23
CA SER A 523 7.33 4.59 20.92
C SER A 523 7.67 5.76 21.85
N ASP A 524 7.23 6.96 21.49
CA ASP A 524 7.43 8.14 22.33
C ASP A 524 6.52 8.15 23.57
N ASN A 525 5.63 7.16 23.72
CA ASN A 525 4.82 6.96 24.92
C ASN A 525 5.46 5.92 25.86
N PRO A 526 5.92 6.32 27.06
CA PRO A 526 6.61 5.42 27.99
C PRO A 526 5.69 4.34 28.61
N THR A 527 4.37 4.46 28.42
CA THR A 527 3.39 3.48 28.91
C THR A 527 2.99 2.45 27.86
N ASP A 528 3.44 2.64 26.62
CA ASP A 528 3.23 1.68 25.55
C ASP A 528 4.12 0.45 25.75
N VAL A 529 3.49 -0.71 25.78
CA VAL A 529 4.16 -2.00 25.89
C VAL A 529 3.82 -2.79 24.62
N PRO A 530 4.78 -2.92 23.67
CA PRO A 530 4.56 -3.64 22.44
C PRO A 530 4.09 -5.07 22.68
N VAL A 531 3.02 -5.47 21.99
CA VAL A 531 2.56 -6.85 21.93
C VAL A 531 3.31 -7.53 20.80
N LYS A 532 4.18 -8.49 21.16
CA LYS A 532 4.87 -9.35 20.20
C LYS A 532 3.92 -10.44 19.67
N LEU A 533 3.89 -10.60 18.35
CA LEU A 533 3.05 -11.55 17.62
C LEU A 533 3.93 -12.66 17.06
N HIS A 534 3.86 -13.85 17.66
CA HIS A 534 4.63 -15.02 17.22
C HIS A 534 4.14 -15.50 15.86
N GLY A 535 5.07 -15.81 14.94
CA GLY A 535 4.75 -16.24 13.57
C GLY A 535 4.34 -15.13 12.61
N TYR A 536 4.47 -13.85 12.99
CA TYR A 536 4.12 -12.72 12.13
C TYR A 536 5.40 -12.06 11.63
N ASN A 537 5.52 -11.91 10.31
CA ASN A 537 6.46 -11.04 9.64
C ASN A 537 5.88 -9.64 9.40
N HIS A 538 6.64 -8.79 8.72
CA HIS A 538 6.32 -7.37 8.57
C HIS A 538 4.93 -7.14 7.98
N ILE A 539 4.60 -7.79 6.86
CA ILE A 539 3.34 -7.57 6.15
C ILE A 539 2.17 -8.33 6.84
N ASP A 540 2.44 -9.38 7.61
CA ASP A 540 1.40 -10.21 8.22
C ASP A 540 0.53 -9.44 9.22
N VAL A 541 1.04 -8.35 9.79
CA VAL A 541 0.20 -7.48 10.64
C VAL A 541 -0.94 -6.81 9.87
N LEU A 542 -0.92 -6.85 8.54
CA LEU A 542 -1.98 -6.39 7.66
C LEU A 542 -2.76 -7.55 7.01
N THR A 543 -2.08 -8.65 6.71
CA THR A 543 -2.58 -9.67 5.77
C THR A 543 -3.01 -10.97 6.42
N ALA A 544 -2.74 -11.18 7.72
CA ALA A 544 -3.06 -12.43 8.42
C ALA A 544 -4.52 -12.88 8.20
N ALA A 545 -4.69 -14.17 7.94
CA ALA A 545 -6.00 -14.77 7.71
C ALA A 545 -6.86 -14.71 8.97
N GLN A 546 -8.16 -14.39 8.83
CA GLN A 546 -9.08 -14.22 9.97
C GLN A 546 -9.04 -15.39 10.97
N ARG A 547 -8.83 -16.60 10.47
CA ARG A 547 -8.69 -17.84 11.24
C ARG A 547 -7.28 -18.38 11.12
N GLN A 548 -6.61 -18.58 12.25
CA GLN A 548 -5.25 -19.08 12.31
C GLN A 548 -5.22 -20.61 12.35
N ASN A 549 -4.05 -21.22 12.17
CA ASN A 549 -3.85 -22.67 12.14
C ASN A 549 -4.25 -23.40 13.43
N ASP A 550 -4.27 -22.71 14.57
CA ASP A 550 -4.78 -23.22 15.84
C ASP A 550 -6.31 -23.11 15.99
N GLY A 551 -7.00 -22.62 14.96
CA GLY A 551 -8.44 -22.38 14.91
C GLY A 551 -8.91 -21.12 15.64
N ARG A 552 -8.01 -20.33 16.23
CA ARG A 552 -8.34 -19.07 16.91
C ARG A 552 -8.41 -17.90 15.93
N PRO A 553 -9.08 -16.80 16.31
CA PRO A 553 -9.01 -15.55 15.55
C PRO A 553 -7.58 -14.99 15.51
N GLU A 554 -7.24 -14.35 14.39
CA GLU A 554 -5.97 -13.63 14.28
C GLU A 554 -5.85 -12.49 15.30
N GLN A 555 -4.61 -12.23 15.71
CA GLN A 555 -4.32 -11.46 16.93
C GLN A 555 -4.37 -9.95 16.73
N VAL A 556 -4.01 -9.45 15.55
CA VAL A 556 -3.93 -8.01 15.28
C VAL A 556 -5.32 -7.40 15.34
N SER A 557 -6.24 -7.91 14.51
CA SER A 557 -7.58 -7.34 14.43
C SER A 557 -8.39 -7.53 15.70
N THR A 558 -8.20 -8.66 16.37
CA THR A 558 -8.84 -8.92 17.68
C THR A 558 -8.43 -7.87 18.71
N ARG A 559 -7.17 -7.42 18.67
CA ARG A 559 -6.61 -6.42 19.59
C ARG A 559 -6.97 -5.00 19.18
N LEU A 560 -6.95 -4.68 17.89
CA LEU A 560 -7.43 -3.39 17.37
C LEU A 560 -8.91 -3.17 17.72
N ALA A 561 -9.76 -4.18 17.48
CA ALA A 561 -11.16 -4.14 17.87
C ALA A 561 -11.30 -3.90 19.39
N ALA A 562 -10.55 -4.66 20.21
CA ALA A 562 -10.58 -4.45 21.66
C ALA A 562 -10.12 -3.05 22.07
N PHE A 563 -9.08 -2.49 21.43
CA PHE A 563 -8.55 -1.17 21.72
C PHE A 563 -9.53 -0.05 21.34
N ALA A 564 -10.19 -0.17 20.19
CA ALA A 564 -11.22 0.76 19.76
C ALA A 564 -12.37 0.86 20.77
N THR A 565 -12.69 -0.27 21.39
CA THR A 565 -13.90 -0.42 22.19
C THR A 565 -13.72 -0.05 23.66
N ARG A 566 -12.54 0.46 24.03
CA ARG A 566 -12.22 0.92 25.40
C ARG A 566 -12.68 2.34 25.70
#